data_AF-A0AA40AYY7-F1
#
_entry.id   AF-A0AA40AYY7-F1
#
_cell.length_a   1.000
_cell.length_b   1.000
_cell.length_c   1.000
_cell.angle_alpha   90.00
_cell.angle_beta   90.00
_cell.angle_gamma   90.00
#
_symmetry.space_group_name_H-M   'P 1'
#
loop_
_entity.id
_entity.type
_entity.pdbx_description
1 polymer ?
#
loop_
_entity_poly.entity_id
_entity_poly.type
_entity_poly.pdbx_seq_one_letter_code
_entity_poly.pdbx_strand_id
1 'polypeptide(L)'
;MIAAHIVPLFLDSDEIGKILFGSRAPDLRRAGNSLLLRKSIEKWFDTYHILIVPVNPREAPIMRWRIDVISSSIKNAMWADGPGGLGRDLDGRELTFCNENRPVSRFMYFHFLMALVRIKDVKRHGWQDVWARYYQQRQFPTPGNYMRQSMLLALATHFGTADVNIVESWIKDYGFESPLKLTEEETQEAARRAHMAMEQAIARADGDRSMTDSNSSIGDEDEDEDEDD
;
A
#
# COMPACT_ATOMS: atom_id res chain seq x y z
N MET A 1 -17.58 2.08 2.82
CA MET A 1 -16.19 2.57 3.04
C MET A 1 -15.54 1.66 4.07
N ILE A 2 -14.22 1.47 4.01
CA ILE A 2 -13.42 0.60 4.88
C ILE A 2 -12.21 1.40 5.38
N ALA A 3 -11.79 1.16 6.62
CA ALA A 3 -10.55 1.72 7.16
C ALA A 3 -9.36 0.83 6.76
N ALA A 4 -8.71 1.18 5.66
CA ALA A 4 -7.52 0.49 5.16
C ALA A 4 -6.31 0.83 6.03
N HIS A 5 -5.59 -0.18 6.52
CA HIS A 5 -4.37 0.05 7.30
C HIS A 5 -3.19 0.32 6.37
N ILE A 6 -2.40 1.35 6.67
CA ILE A 6 -1.24 1.73 5.86
C ILE A 6 -0.06 0.81 6.15
N VAL A 7 0.28 0.67 7.43
CA VAL A 7 1.18 -0.36 7.95
C VAL A 7 0.32 -1.48 8.52
N PRO A 8 0.51 -2.75 8.08
CA PRO A 8 -0.22 -3.88 8.64
C PRO A 8 -0.10 -3.93 10.16
N LEU A 9 -1.17 -4.38 10.84
CA LEU A 9 -1.11 -4.64 12.27
C LEU A 9 -0.35 -5.95 12.52
N PHE A 10 0.60 -5.87 13.44
CA PHE A 10 1.36 -7.00 13.94
C PHE A 10 0.90 -7.36 15.35
N LEU A 11 1.07 -8.62 15.77
CA LEU A 11 0.79 -9.05 17.15
C LEU A 11 1.59 -8.20 18.16
N ASP A 12 2.87 -7.94 17.87
CA ASP A 12 3.76 -7.11 18.68
C ASP A 12 3.94 -5.70 18.07
N SER A 13 2.82 -4.99 17.87
CA SER A 13 2.76 -3.69 17.17
C SER A 13 3.78 -2.66 17.68
N ASP A 14 4.05 -2.66 18.97
CA ASP A 14 4.88 -1.63 19.61
C ASP A 14 6.38 -1.92 19.41
N GLU A 15 6.77 -3.19 19.45
CA GLU A 15 8.14 -3.63 19.24
C GLU A 15 8.53 -3.46 17.78
N ILE A 16 7.69 -3.95 16.86
CA ILE A 16 7.96 -3.83 15.43
C ILE A 16 7.89 -2.38 14.95
N GLY A 17 7.01 -1.56 15.54
CA GLY A 17 6.98 -0.12 15.29
C GLY A 17 8.33 0.53 15.62
N LYS A 18 8.94 0.20 16.76
CA LYS A 18 10.28 0.70 17.15
C LYS A 18 11.38 0.15 16.24
N ILE A 19 11.28 -1.10 15.82
CA ILE A 19 12.24 -1.70 14.88
C ILE A 19 12.18 -1.00 13.52
N LEU A 20 10.98 -0.71 12.99
CA LEU A 20 10.79 -0.04 11.69
C LEU A 20 11.13 1.46 11.76
N PHE A 21 10.60 2.16 12.76
CA PHE A 21 10.55 3.62 12.80
C PHE A 21 11.44 4.25 13.89
N GLY A 22 12.21 3.44 14.61
CA GLY A 22 13.13 3.89 15.67
C GLY A 22 12.42 4.32 16.96
N SER A 23 13.15 4.99 17.84
CA SER A 23 12.65 5.43 19.17
C SER A 23 11.50 6.44 19.10
N ARG A 24 11.34 7.13 17.97
CA ARG A 24 10.24 8.07 17.70
C ARG A 24 9.10 7.42 16.88
N ALA A 25 8.99 6.09 16.94
CA ALA A 25 7.93 5.36 16.26
C ALA A 25 6.56 5.90 16.67
N PRO A 26 5.72 6.33 15.71
CA PRO A 26 4.32 6.56 16.00
C PRO A 26 3.66 5.22 16.33
N ASP A 27 2.69 5.24 17.26
CA ASP A 27 1.86 4.08 17.57
C ASP A 27 1.14 3.58 16.30
N LEU A 28 1.26 2.28 15.98
CA LEU A 28 0.61 1.66 14.82
C LEU A 28 -0.92 1.58 14.96
N ARG A 29 -1.46 1.71 16.18
CA ARG A 29 -2.90 1.65 16.47
C ARG A 29 -3.60 3.00 16.33
N ARG A 30 -2.84 4.08 16.10
CA ARG A 30 -3.43 5.41 15.93
C ARG A 30 -4.17 5.54 14.61
N ALA A 31 -5.19 6.42 14.57
CA ALA A 31 -5.97 6.69 13.36
C ALA A 31 -5.15 7.10 12.14
N GLY A 32 -3.98 7.74 12.34
CA GLY A 32 -3.07 8.11 11.27
C GLY A 32 -2.37 6.95 10.57
N ASN A 33 -2.55 5.70 11.04
CA ASN A 33 -2.18 4.47 10.32
C ASN A 33 -3.33 3.92 9.45
N SER A 34 -4.36 4.73 9.20
CA SER A 34 -5.51 4.29 8.42
C SER A 34 -5.97 5.33 7.41
N LEU A 35 -6.58 4.84 6.33
CA LEU A 35 -7.29 5.63 5.33
C LEU A 35 -8.71 5.11 5.17
N LEU A 36 -9.67 6.01 5.11
CA LEU A 36 -11.05 5.63 4.78
C LEU A 36 -11.20 5.54 3.26
N LEU A 37 -11.28 4.32 2.73
CA LEU A 37 -11.30 4.04 1.29
C LEU A 37 -12.58 3.28 0.88
N ARG A 38 -12.94 3.36 -0.41
CA ARG A 38 -13.96 2.47 -0.99
C ARG A 38 -13.38 1.06 -1.10
N LYS A 39 -14.20 0.02 -0.96
CA LYS A 39 -13.76 -1.40 -0.95
C LYS A 39 -12.86 -1.78 -2.15
N SER A 40 -13.23 -1.34 -3.35
CA SER A 40 -12.43 -1.53 -4.58
C SER A 40 -11.06 -0.85 -4.54
N ILE A 41 -11.00 0.39 -4.04
CA ILE A 41 -9.76 1.18 -3.93
C ILE A 41 -8.88 0.63 -2.80
N GLU A 42 -9.49 0.25 -1.68
CA GLU A 42 -8.82 -0.42 -0.56
C GLU A 42 -8.14 -1.70 -1.02
N LYS A 43 -8.84 -2.55 -1.78
CA LYS A 43 -8.22 -3.73 -2.38
C LYS A 43 -6.99 -3.38 -3.23
N TRP A 44 -7.07 -2.35 -4.08
CA TRP A 44 -5.92 -1.94 -4.89
C TRP A 44 -4.79 -1.32 -4.08
N PHE A 45 -5.10 -0.69 -2.95
CA PHE A 45 -4.13 -0.15 -2.00
C PHE A 45 -3.38 -1.28 -1.29
N ASP A 46 -4.10 -2.28 -0.78
CA ASP A 46 -3.54 -3.42 -0.04
C ASP A 46 -2.73 -4.38 -0.94
N THR A 47 -3.14 -4.51 -2.21
CA THR A 47 -2.44 -5.31 -3.23
C THR A 47 -1.37 -4.53 -4.00
N TYR A 48 -1.08 -3.31 -3.53
CA TYR A 48 -0.05 -2.42 -4.08
C TYR A 48 -0.22 -2.08 -5.56
N HIS A 49 -1.45 -2.05 -6.08
CA HIS A 49 -1.74 -1.60 -7.44
C HIS A 49 -1.74 -0.07 -7.58
N ILE A 50 -1.94 0.63 -6.47
CA ILE A 50 -1.84 2.08 -6.35
C ILE A 50 -0.84 2.48 -5.27
N LEU A 51 -0.32 3.70 -5.40
CA LEU A 51 0.49 4.39 -4.41
C LEU A 51 -0.24 5.63 -3.94
N ILE A 52 0.04 6.05 -2.71
CA ILE A 52 -0.39 7.36 -2.21
C ILE A 52 0.85 8.17 -1.84
N VAL A 53 1.04 9.29 -2.53
CA VAL A 53 2.24 10.11 -2.44
C VAL A 53 1.89 11.57 -2.16
N PRO A 54 2.83 12.38 -1.64
CA PRO A 54 2.58 13.80 -1.44
C PRO A 54 2.24 14.52 -2.74
N VAL A 55 1.26 15.43 -2.72
CA VAL A 55 0.99 16.30 -3.88
C VAL A 55 2.20 17.19 -4.16
N ASN A 56 2.74 17.81 -3.10
CA ASN A 56 3.95 18.59 -3.14
C ASN A 56 4.99 17.93 -2.22
N PRO A 57 6.08 17.36 -2.76
CA PRO A 57 7.16 16.79 -1.95
C PRO A 57 7.71 17.79 -0.92
N ARG A 58 7.80 19.08 -1.27
CA ARG A 58 8.39 20.13 -0.42
C ARG A 58 7.46 20.61 0.71
N GLU A 59 6.25 20.09 0.78
CA GLU A 59 5.28 20.45 1.80
C GLU A 59 5.66 19.85 3.17
N ALA A 60 5.83 20.69 4.19
CA ALA A 60 6.17 20.27 5.54
C ALA A 60 5.33 21.04 6.56
N PRO A 61 4.42 20.40 7.31
CA PRO A 61 4.02 18.98 7.22
C PRO A 61 3.21 18.67 5.94
N ILE A 62 3.28 17.42 5.45
CA ILE A 62 2.51 16.96 4.28
C ILE A 62 1.03 16.86 4.64
N MET A 63 0.18 17.72 4.08
CA MET A 63 -1.27 17.71 4.29
C MET A 63 -2.04 17.20 3.07
N ARG A 64 -1.43 17.24 1.89
CA ARG A 64 -2.06 16.88 0.62
C ARG A 64 -1.43 15.65 0.02
N TRP A 65 -2.28 14.70 -0.35
CA TRP A 65 -1.90 13.38 -0.85
C TRP A 65 -2.62 13.11 -2.16
N ARG A 66 -1.98 12.41 -3.09
CA ARG A 66 -2.59 11.96 -4.35
C ARG A 66 -2.40 10.47 -4.57
N ILE A 67 -3.28 9.89 -5.37
CA ILE A 67 -3.17 8.51 -5.84
C ILE A 67 -2.31 8.49 -7.11
N ASP A 68 -1.31 7.62 -7.15
CA ASP A 68 -0.58 7.27 -8.37
C ASP A 68 -0.90 5.80 -8.72
N VAL A 69 -1.46 5.55 -9.90
CA VAL A 69 -1.78 4.20 -10.39
C VAL A 69 -0.52 3.60 -11.02
N ILE A 70 0.00 2.55 -10.39
CA ILE A 70 1.27 1.92 -10.80
C ILE A 70 1.11 0.60 -11.53
N SER A 71 -0.13 0.14 -11.73
CA SER A 71 -0.43 -1.12 -12.41
C SER A 71 -1.36 -0.90 -13.59
N SER A 72 -0.95 -1.31 -14.78
CA SER A 72 -1.80 -1.25 -15.97
C SER A 72 -3.06 -2.12 -15.86
N SER A 73 -2.98 -3.21 -15.09
CA SER A 73 -4.07 -4.18 -14.89
C SER A 73 -5.36 -3.58 -14.30
N ILE A 74 -5.27 -2.48 -13.55
CA ILE A 74 -6.44 -1.85 -12.92
C ILE A 74 -6.95 -0.64 -13.69
N LYS A 75 -6.25 -0.19 -14.75
CA LYS A 75 -6.60 1.06 -15.46
C LYS A 75 -8.02 1.05 -16.05
N ASN A 76 -8.47 -0.11 -16.53
CA ASN A 76 -9.79 -0.30 -17.12
C ASN A 76 -10.77 -1.02 -16.18
N ALA A 77 -10.38 -1.28 -14.94
CA ALA A 77 -11.28 -1.84 -13.94
C ALA A 77 -12.11 -0.71 -13.32
N MET A 78 -13.41 -0.97 -13.09
CA MET A 78 -14.27 -0.02 -12.39
C MET A 78 -13.89 0.04 -10.91
N TRP A 79 -13.77 1.24 -10.36
CA TRP A 79 -13.62 1.42 -8.91
C TRP A 79 -14.94 1.79 -8.23
N ALA A 80 -16.00 2.10 -8.97
CA ALA A 80 -17.33 2.32 -8.42
C ALA A 80 -18.45 1.75 -9.29
N ASP A 81 -19.55 1.33 -8.66
CA ASP A 81 -20.76 0.89 -9.34
C ASP A 81 -21.52 2.11 -9.88
N GLY A 82 -22.17 1.98 -11.04
CA GLY A 82 -22.93 3.08 -11.66
C GLY A 82 -22.05 4.09 -12.41
N PRO A 83 -22.18 5.41 -12.23
CA PRO A 83 -21.34 6.42 -12.89
C PRO A 83 -19.90 6.46 -12.33
N GLY A 84 -19.45 5.35 -11.77
CA GLY A 84 -18.11 5.17 -11.23
C GLY A 84 -17.06 5.30 -12.33
N GLY A 85 -15.92 5.89 -11.96
CA GLY A 85 -14.79 5.97 -12.88
C GLY A 85 -14.07 4.63 -13.04
N LEU A 86 -13.15 4.62 -14.00
CA LEU A 86 -12.19 3.57 -14.23
C LEU A 86 -10.94 3.84 -13.41
N GLY A 87 -10.13 2.81 -13.15
CA GLY A 87 -8.92 2.96 -12.32
C GLY A 87 -7.97 4.03 -12.85
N ARG A 88 -7.89 4.24 -14.16
CA ARG A 88 -7.12 5.33 -14.77
C ARG A 88 -7.56 6.74 -14.33
N ASP A 89 -8.83 6.91 -13.95
CA ASP A 89 -9.37 8.20 -13.50
C ASP A 89 -8.95 8.53 -12.05
N LEU A 90 -8.33 7.57 -11.35
CA LEU A 90 -7.72 7.80 -10.03
C LEU A 90 -6.28 8.32 -10.14
N ASP A 91 -5.59 8.12 -11.26
CA ASP A 91 -4.19 8.50 -11.40
C ASP A 91 -4.02 10.03 -11.31
N GLY A 92 -3.14 10.48 -10.43
CA GLY A 92 -2.93 11.89 -10.11
C GLY A 92 -4.01 12.55 -9.24
N ARG A 93 -5.09 11.83 -8.89
CA ARG A 93 -6.21 12.42 -8.13
C ARG A 93 -5.83 12.68 -6.67
N GLU A 94 -6.07 13.90 -6.21
CA GLU A 94 -5.88 14.29 -4.82
C GLU A 94 -6.95 13.68 -3.90
N LEU A 95 -6.51 13.22 -2.72
CA LEU A 95 -7.37 12.70 -1.67
C LEU A 95 -8.16 13.82 -1.02
N THR A 96 -9.45 13.58 -0.77
CA THR A 96 -10.29 14.45 0.04
C THR A 96 -10.48 13.83 1.42
N PHE A 97 -10.16 14.59 2.47
CA PHE A 97 -10.33 14.16 3.86
C PHE A 97 -11.56 14.82 4.47
N CYS A 98 -12.46 14.04 5.07
CA CYS A 98 -13.68 14.54 5.72
C CYS A 98 -13.43 15.18 7.09
N ASN A 99 -12.20 15.12 7.60
CA ASN A 99 -11.80 15.66 8.91
C ASN A 99 -10.30 16.05 8.87
N GLU A 100 -9.74 16.41 10.01
CA GLU A 100 -8.32 16.79 10.15
C GLU A 100 -7.37 15.58 10.28
N ASN A 101 -7.88 14.35 10.32
CA ASN A 101 -7.02 13.17 10.42
C ASN A 101 -6.27 12.97 9.10
N ARG A 102 -4.97 13.26 9.12
CA ARG A 102 -4.05 12.97 8.02
C ARG A 102 -3.26 11.69 8.32
N PRO A 103 -2.92 10.93 7.27
CA PRO A 103 -2.05 9.78 7.44
C PRO A 103 -0.67 10.24 7.93
N VAL A 104 -0.06 9.46 8.80
CA VAL A 104 1.30 9.77 9.27
C VAL A 104 2.27 9.49 8.13
N SER A 105 3.09 10.49 7.78
CA SER A 105 4.00 10.39 6.63
C SER A 105 4.97 9.20 6.70
N ARG A 106 5.37 8.78 7.91
CA ARG A 106 6.22 7.58 8.11
C ARG A 106 5.53 6.29 7.67
N PHE A 107 4.24 6.17 7.93
CA PHE A 107 3.44 5.01 7.52
C PHE A 107 3.25 5.01 6.01
N MET A 108 2.94 6.17 5.41
CA MET A 108 2.85 6.30 3.96
C MET A 108 4.17 5.99 3.26
N TYR A 109 5.30 6.40 3.85
CA TYR A 109 6.62 6.07 3.34
C TYR A 109 6.89 4.55 3.39
N PHE A 110 6.47 3.88 4.47
CA PHE A 110 6.52 2.41 4.54
C PHE A 110 5.73 1.78 3.40
N HIS A 111 4.45 2.14 3.23
CA HIS A 111 3.61 1.58 2.16
C HIS A 111 4.22 1.82 0.78
N PHE A 112 4.72 3.04 0.54
CA PHE A 112 5.40 3.40 -0.71
C PHE A 112 6.55 2.46 -1.06
N LEU A 113 7.43 2.19 -0.10
CA LEU A 113 8.56 1.29 -0.29
C LEU A 113 8.13 -0.15 -0.51
N MET A 114 7.17 -0.64 0.29
CA MET A 114 6.64 -1.99 0.13
C MET A 114 6.00 -2.17 -1.25
N ALA A 115 5.34 -1.15 -1.79
CA ALA A 115 4.80 -1.20 -3.14
C ALA A 115 5.92 -1.35 -4.19
N LEU A 116 7.00 -0.56 -4.09
CA LEU A 116 8.13 -0.63 -5.02
C LEU A 116 8.84 -1.98 -4.97
N VAL A 117 9.04 -2.52 -3.76
CA VAL A 117 9.56 -3.87 -3.56
C VAL A 117 8.62 -4.88 -4.20
N ARG A 118 7.32 -4.81 -3.89
CA ARG A 118 6.31 -5.76 -4.38
C ARG A 118 6.22 -5.81 -5.90
N ILE A 119 6.11 -4.67 -6.57
CA ILE A 119 5.97 -4.66 -8.03
C ILE A 119 7.17 -5.28 -8.73
N LYS A 120 8.36 -5.19 -8.15
CA LYS A 120 9.56 -5.79 -8.70
C LYS A 120 9.65 -7.28 -8.36
N ASP A 121 9.26 -7.66 -7.15
CA ASP A 121 9.24 -9.04 -6.64
C ASP A 121 8.35 -9.94 -7.50
N VAL A 122 7.13 -9.49 -7.76
CA VAL A 122 6.20 -10.20 -8.66
C VAL A 122 6.44 -9.90 -10.14
N LYS A 123 7.51 -9.17 -10.49
CA LYS A 123 7.85 -8.73 -11.85
C LYS A 123 6.65 -8.13 -12.59
N ARG A 124 5.88 -7.29 -11.90
CA ARG A 124 4.68 -6.67 -12.45
C ARG A 124 5.03 -5.87 -13.70
N HIS A 125 4.22 -5.99 -14.75
CA HIS A 125 4.45 -5.27 -16.00
C HIS A 125 4.64 -3.77 -15.78
N GLY A 126 5.73 -3.21 -16.32
CA GLY A 126 6.10 -1.79 -16.18
C GLY A 126 6.81 -1.42 -14.88
N TRP A 127 7.25 -2.39 -14.06
CA TRP A 127 7.90 -2.08 -12.77
C TRP A 127 9.17 -1.23 -12.93
N GLN A 128 9.94 -1.41 -14.02
CA GLN A 128 11.15 -0.61 -14.28
C GLN A 128 10.82 0.88 -14.46
N ASP A 129 9.76 1.18 -15.22
CA ASP A 129 9.34 2.56 -15.50
C ASP A 129 8.84 3.24 -14.23
N VAL A 130 8.11 2.50 -13.39
CA VAL A 130 7.65 2.98 -12.08
C VAL A 130 8.85 3.30 -11.18
N TRP A 131 9.84 2.41 -11.12
CA TRP A 131 11.07 2.64 -10.36
C TRP A 131 11.84 3.86 -10.88
N ALA A 132 12.05 3.96 -12.19
CA ALA A 132 12.77 5.08 -12.81
C ALA A 132 12.08 6.42 -12.52
N ARG A 133 10.74 6.47 -12.60
CA ARG A 133 9.94 7.65 -12.29
C ARG A 133 10.20 8.15 -10.86
N TYR A 134 10.11 7.27 -9.88
CA TYR A 134 10.28 7.68 -8.48
C TYR A 134 11.73 7.94 -8.10
N TYR A 135 12.69 7.27 -8.76
CA TYR A 135 14.11 7.56 -8.61
C TYR A 135 14.42 9.03 -8.92
N GLN A 136 13.82 9.55 -9.98
CA GLN A 136 14.02 10.93 -10.42
C GLN A 136 13.24 11.95 -9.58
N GLN A 137 11.99 11.64 -9.22
CA GLN A 137 11.08 12.62 -8.62
C GLN A 137 11.27 12.84 -7.12
N ARG A 138 11.93 11.93 -6.39
CA ARG A 138 12.21 12.02 -4.94
C ARG A 138 10.97 12.50 -4.13
N GLN A 139 9.84 11.79 -4.26
CA GLN A 139 8.53 12.20 -3.73
C GLN A 139 8.46 12.43 -2.21
N PHE A 140 9.42 11.89 -1.45
CA PHE A 140 9.59 12.10 -0.02
C PHE A 140 10.95 12.76 0.24
N PRO A 141 11.05 14.11 0.19
CA PRO A 141 12.33 14.81 0.04
C PRO A 141 12.99 15.15 1.38
N THR A 142 12.49 14.62 2.51
CA THR A 142 13.18 14.70 3.80
C THR A 142 13.86 13.37 4.09
N PRO A 143 15.05 13.13 3.51
CA PRO A 143 15.86 11.97 3.84
C PRO A 143 16.11 11.87 5.36
N GLY A 144 15.99 10.68 5.93
CA GLY A 144 16.40 10.42 7.32
C GLY A 144 15.35 10.66 8.42
N ASN A 145 14.06 10.80 8.10
CA ASN A 145 13.02 10.94 9.13
C ASN A 145 11.91 9.89 9.10
N TYR A 146 11.93 8.97 8.14
CA TYR A 146 10.79 8.10 7.90
C TYR A 146 10.99 6.66 8.36
N MET A 147 12.13 6.03 8.07
CA MET A 147 12.41 4.64 8.43
C MET A 147 13.90 4.44 8.70
N ARG A 148 14.22 3.44 9.53
CA ARG A 148 15.61 3.07 9.80
C ARG A 148 16.29 2.49 8.56
N GLN A 149 17.52 2.92 8.29
CA GLN A 149 18.32 2.45 7.16
C GLN A 149 18.50 0.92 7.15
N SER A 150 18.79 0.33 8.31
CA SER A 150 18.94 -1.13 8.45
C SER A 150 17.68 -1.90 8.02
N MET A 151 16.50 -1.36 8.32
CA MET A 151 15.23 -1.98 7.92
C MET A 151 14.95 -1.85 6.43
N LEU A 152 15.30 -0.71 5.84
CA LEU A 152 15.18 -0.54 4.39
C LEU A 152 16.03 -1.57 3.64
N LEU A 153 17.26 -1.78 4.10
CA LEU A 153 18.18 -2.76 3.53
C LEU A 153 17.62 -4.19 3.70
N ALA A 154 17.21 -4.55 4.92
CA ALA A 154 16.70 -5.89 5.20
C ALA A 154 15.41 -6.23 4.44
N LEU A 155 14.48 -5.28 4.31
CA LEU A 155 13.28 -5.46 3.49
C LEU A 155 13.64 -5.69 2.02
N ALA A 156 14.58 -4.93 1.47
CA ALA A 156 14.99 -5.11 0.09
C ALA A 156 15.74 -6.42 -0.17
N THR A 157 16.59 -6.85 0.77
CA THR A 157 17.30 -8.14 0.67
C THR A 157 16.36 -9.32 0.86
N HIS A 158 15.39 -9.23 1.78
CA HIS A 158 14.50 -10.33 2.11
C HIS A 158 13.59 -10.71 0.94
N PHE A 159 13.12 -9.74 0.15
CA PHE A 159 12.29 -10.04 -1.02
C PHE A 159 13.13 -10.44 -2.25
N GLY A 160 14.45 -10.66 -2.11
CA GLY A 160 15.35 -11.05 -3.21
C GLY A 160 15.39 -10.06 -4.37
N THR A 161 14.90 -8.84 -4.15
CA THR A 161 14.29 -8.07 -5.24
C THR A 161 15.21 -7.04 -5.84
N ALA A 162 16.34 -6.71 -5.23
CA ALA A 162 17.21 -5.71 -5.80
C ALA A 162 18.65 -6.13 -5.78
N ASP A 163 19.35 -5.77 -6.85
CA ASP A 163 20.76 -5.48 -6.75
C ASP A 163 20.93 -4.57 -5.54
N VAL A 164 21.58 -5.11 -4.51
CA VAL A 164 21.82 -4.45 -3.23
C VAL A 164 22.41 -3.07 -3.49
N ASN A 165 23.20 -2.90 -4.56
CA ASN A 165 23.77 -1.63 -4.97
C ASN A 165 22.72 -0.58 -5.39
N ILE A 166 21.64 -0.98 -6.08
CA ILE A 166 20.57 -0.05 -6.48
C ILE A 166 19.83 0.42 -5.23
N VAL A 167 19.50 -0.52 -4.36
CA VAL A 167 18.78 -0.25 -3.12
C VAL A 167 19.65 0.54 -2.14
N GLU A 168 20.93 0.23 -2.00
CA GLU A 168 21.90 1.02 -1.23
C GLU A 168 22.05 2.43 -1.80
N SER A 169 22.16 2.59 -3.13
CA SER A 169 22.24 3.93 -3.75
C SER A 169 20.98 4.76 -3.49
N TRP A 170 19.83 4.10 -3.33
CA TRP A 170 18.57 4.75 -3.01
C TRP A 170 18.38 4.99 -1.51
N ILE A 171 18.87 4.09 -0.66
CA ILE A 171 18.68 4.13 0.79
C ILE A 171 19.69 5.04 1.46
N LYS A 172 20.92 5.14 0.92
CA LYS A 172 22.04 5.88 1.51
C LYS A 172 21.67 7.32 1.86
N ASP A 173 20.80 7.93 1.05
CA ASP A 173 20.29 9.25 1.35
C ASP A 173 19.04 9.20 2.24
N TYR A 174 18.14 8.21 2.15
CA TYR A 174 16.75 8.30 2.66
C TYR A 174 16.45 7.68 4.03
N GLY A 175 17.30 6.77 4.53
CA GLY A 175 17.16 6.17 5.86
C GLY A 175 17.81 7.02 6.96
N PHE A 176 17.47 6.76 8.22
CA PHE A 176 18.30 7.23 9.35
C PHE A 176 18.93 6.09 10.11
N GLU A 177 20.13 6.35 10.64
CA GLU A 177 20.73 5.52 11.66
C GLU A 177 20.08 5.83 13.02
N SER A 178 19.64 4.77 13.70
CA SER A 178 19.09 4.86 15.05
C SER A 178 20.18 4.48 16.06
N PRO A 179 20.24 5.09 17.26
CA PRO A 179 21.12 4.65 18.33
C PRO A 179 20.90 3.19 18.76
N LEU A 180 19.70 2.65 18.50
CA LEU A 180 19.41 1.23 18.65
C LEU A 180 20.21 0.43 17.61
N LYS A 181 21.29 -0.21 18.02
CA LYS A 181 21.98 -1.20 17.17
C LYS A 181 21.17 -2.49 17.20
N LEU A 182 20.55 -2.83 16.06
CA LEU A 182 19.95 -4.15 15.89
C LEU A 182 21.03 -5.11 15.43
N THR A 183 20.94 -6.37 15.86
CA THR A 183 21.72 -7.44 15.24
C THR A 183 21.21 -7.71 13.83
N GLU A 184 22.04 -8.37 13.01
CA GLU A 184 21.60 -8.80 11.69
C GLU A 184 20.40 -9.75 11.78
N GLU A 185 20.41 -10.67 12.76
CA GLU A 185 19.29 -11.59 13.04
C GLU A 185 17.98 -10.85 13.37
N GLU A 186 18.02 -9.85 14.25
CA GLU A 186 16.85 -9.05 14.60
C GLU A 186 16.29 -8.29 13.39
N THR A 187 17.18 -7.79 12.55
CA THR A 187 16.80 -7.03 11.34
C THR A 187 16.17 -7.95 10.30
N GLN A 188 16.73 -9.14 10.08
CA GLN A 188 16.18 -10.16 9.18
C GLN A 188 14.84 -10.68 9.67
N GLU A 189 14.70 -10.96 10.97
CA GLU A 189 13.45 -11.41 11.57
C GLU A 189 12.35 -10.35 11.45
N ALA A 190 12.68 -9.07 11.65
CA ALA A 190 11.73 -7.98 11.46
C ALA A 190 11.30 -7.83 9.99
N ALA A 191 12.23 -7.98 9.03
CA ALA A 191 11.90 -7.99 7.61
C ALA A 191 11.00 -9.18 7.24
N ARG A 192 11.27 -10.37 7.79
CA ARG A 192 10.44 -11.56 7.62
C ARG A 192 9.02 -11.35 8.16
N ARG A 193 8.88 -10.76 9.36
CA ARG A 193 7.57 -10.44 9.95
C ARG A 193 6.81 -9.41 9.11
N ALA A 194 7.48 -8.37 8.63
CA ALA A 194 6.89 -7.37 7.73
C ALA A 194 6.38 -8.02 6.43
N HIS A 195 7.18 -8.91 5.84
CA HIS A 195 6.79 -9.68 4.67
C HIS A 195 5.56 -10.55 4.94
N MET A 196 5.56 -11.33 6.03
CA MET A 196 4.41 -12.18 6.40
C MET A 196 3.13 -11.37 6.61
N ALA A 197 3.20 -10.25 7.34
CA ALA A 197 2.02 -9.42 7.60
C ALA A 197 1.47 -8.79 6.31
N MET A 198 2.36 -8.43 5.39
CA MET A 198 2.00 -7.95 4.06
C MET A 198 1.28 -9.05 3.24
N GLU A 199 1.83 -10.26 3.16
CA GLU A 199 1.17 -11.37 2.44
C GLU A 199 -0.19 -11.71 3.05
N GLN A 200 -0.33 -11.65 4.37
CA GLN A 200 -1.62 -11.81 5.05
C GLN A 200 -2.62 -10.71 4.69
N ALA A 201 -2.19 -9.45 4.62
CA ALA A 201 -3.06 -8.34 4.21
C ALA A 201 -3.53 -8.51 2.75
N ILE A 202 -2.63 -8.89 1.85
CA ILE A 202 -2.95 -9.21 0.45
C ILE A 202 -3.96 -10.36 0.36
N ALA A 203 -3.71 -11.46 1.08
CA ALA A 203 -4.59 -12.63 1.08
C ALA A 203 -5.99 -12.28 1.59
N ARG A 204 -6.13 -11.39 2.57
CA ARG A 204 -7.43 -10.88 3.05
C ARG A 204 -8.14 -10.07 1.96
N ALA A 205 -7.42 -9.18 1.28
CA ALA A 205 -7.97 -8.39 0.18
C ALA A 205 -8.40 -9.25 -1.03
N ASP A 206 -7.79 -10.43 -1.22
CA ASP A 206 -8.14 -11.37 -2.28
C ASP A 206 -9.23 -12.39 -1.90
N GLY A 207 -9.29 -12.83 -0.63
CA GLY A 207 -10.26 -13.80 -0.12
C GLY A 207 -11.71 -13.32 -0.06
N ASP A 208 -11.95 -12.01 -0.14
CA ASP A 208 -13.28 -11.37 -0.11
C ASP A 208 -14.10 -11.59 -1.42
N ARG A 209 -13.69 -12.54 -2.27
CA ARG A 209 -14.37 -12.96 -3.51
C ARG A 209 -15.35 -14.13 -3.36
N SER A 210 -15.44 -14.78 -2.20
CA SER A 210 -16.16 -16.08 -2.08
C SER A 210 -17.64 -16.01 -1.67
N MET A 211 -18.24 -14.84 -1.42
CA MET A 211 -19.56 -14.75 -0.75
C MET A 211 -20.57 -13.79 -1.41
N THR A 212 -20.38 -13.40 -2.68
CA THR A 212 -21.32 -12.48 -3.36
C THR A 212 -21.61 -12.83 -4.83
N ASP A 213 -21.74 -14.12 -5.17
CA ASP A 213 -22.33 -14.58 -6.44
C ASP A 213 -23.41 -15.64 -6.19
N SER A 214 -24.42 -15.27 -5.40
CA SER A 214 -25.64 -16.07 -5.25
C SER A 214 -26.81 -15.14 -4.92
N ASN A 215 -27.19 -14.28 -5.86
CA ASN A 215 -28.60 -13.87 -5.97
C ASN A 215 -28.94 -13.19 -7.32
N SER A 216 -29.40 -13.99 -8.29
CA SER A 216 -30.32 -13.62 -9.38
C SER A 216 -30.52 -14.87 -10.23
N SER A 217 -31.67 -15.37 -10.62
CA SER A 217 -33.08 -15.04 -10.42
C SER A 217 -33.79 -16.34 -10.82
N ILE A 218 -34.54 -16.99 -9.92
CA ILE A 218 -35.53 -18.00 -10.33
C ILE A 218 -36.85 -17.26 -10.26
N GLY A 219 -37.39 -16.98 -11.44
CA GLY A 219 -38.64 -16.27 -11.64
C GLY A 219 -38.85 -16.15 -13.13
N ASP A 220 -39.32 -17.24 -13.72
CA ASP A 220 -40.13 -17.29 -14.94
C ASP A 220 -41.03 -18.53 -14.75
N GLU A 221 -42.09 -18.35 -13.95
CA GLU A 221 -43.34 -19.06 -14.17
C GLU A 221 -44.07 -18.25 -15.25
N ASP A 222 -44.44 -18.92 -16.35
CA ASP A 222 -45.71 -18.74 -17.07
C ASP A 222 -45.62 -19.52 -18.40
N GLU A 223 -46.49 -20.51 -18.57
CA GLU A 223 -47.08 -20.85 -19.87
C GLU A 223 -48.36 -21.66 -19.60
N ASP A 224 -49.44 -20.91 -19.39
CA ASP A 224 -50.80 -21.35 -19.67
C ASP A 224 -50.98 -21.42 -21.20
N GLU A 225 -51.36 -22.59 -21.72
CA GLU A 225 -52.08 -22.70 -22.98
C GLU A 225 -53.34 -23.54 -22.76
N ASP A 226 -54.46 -22.83 -22.57
CA ASP A 226 -55.80 -23.31 -22.88
C ASP A 226 -55.99 -23.34 -24.42
N GLU A 227 -56.60 -24.39 -24.97
CA GLU A 227 -57.77 -24.31 -25.88
C GLU A 227 -58.22 -25.71 -26.38
N ASP A 228 -59.46 -26.05 -25.97
CA ASP A 228 -60.61 -26.57 -26.75
C ASP A 228 -60.49 -27.78 -27.72
N ASP A 229 -61.08 -28.93 -27.32
CA ASP A 229 -62.32 -29.56 -27.88
C ASP A 229 -62.70 -30.87 -27.13
#